data_AF-A0A958MVB1-F1
#
_entry.id   AF-A0A958MVB1-F1
#
_cell.length_a   1.000
_cell.length_b   1.000
_cell.length_c   1.000
_cell.angle_alpha   90.00
_cell.angle_beta   90.00
_cell.angle_gamma   90.00
#
_symmetry.space_group_name_H-M   'P 1'
#
loop_
_entity.id
_entity.type
_entity.pdbx_description
1 polymer ?
#
loop_
_entity_poly.entity_id
_entity_poly.type
_entity_poly.pdbx_seq_one_letter_code
_entity_poly.pdbx_strand_id
1 'polypeptide(L)' 'KLKGDAPTLSIAISCVGRRLVLGDRTEEEVEAVLDVLPEGSHQVGFYSYGEISPLIEGRPCDLHNQTMTLTVIQEDEAA' A
#
# COMPACT_ATOMS: atom_id res chain seq x y z
N LYS A 1 -8.61 4.88 -12.79
CA LYS A 1 -7.20 4.67 -13.24
C LYS A 1 -6.42 5.90 -12.80
N LEU A 2 -5.22 5.72 -12.25
CA LEU A 2 -4.38 6.85 -11.88
C LEU A 2 -4.01 7.63 -13.15
N LYS A 3 -4.09 8.95 -13.09
CA LYS A 3 -3.63 9.86 -14.14
C LYS A 3 -2.10 9.93 -14.10
N GLY A 4 -1.44 10.04 -15.25
CA GLY A 4 0.01 9.94 -15.37
C GLY A 4 0.79 11.06 -14.68
N ASP A 5 0.21 12.26 -14.60
CA ASP A 5 0.96 13.48 -14.21
C ASP A 5 0.40 14.21 -12.98
N ALA A 6 -0.62 13.65 -12.32
CA ALA A 6 -1.21 14.30 -11.16
C ALA A 6 -0.43 13.99 -9.88
N PRO A 7 -0.25 14.97 -8.97
CA PRO A 7 0.36 14.74 -7.66
C PRO A 7 -0.29 13.54 -6.95
N THR A 8 0.53 12.56 -6.60
CA THR A 8 0.09 11.27 -6.07
C THR A 8 0.87 10.92 -4.81
N LEU A 9 0.13 10.59 -3.75
CA LEU A 9 0.64 10.09 -2.48
C LEU A 9 0.16 8.65 -2.27
N SER A 10 1.11 7.73 -2.08
CA SER A 10 0.86 6.36 -1.62
C SER A 10 1.15 6.26 -0.13
N ILE A 11 0.18 5.76 0.63
CA ILE A 11 0.35 5.37 2.03
C ILE A 11 0.40 3.85 2.08
N ALA A 12 1.61 3.32 2.25
CA ALA A 12 1.93 1.91 2.26
C ALA A 12 1.99 1.37 3.70
N ILE A 13 1.03 0.54 4.09
CA ILE A 13 1.01 -0.10 5.42
C ILE A 13 1.26 -1.60 5.22
N SER A 14 2.46 -2.06 5.58
CA SER A 14 2.85 -3.48 5.44
C SER A 14 2.82 -4.18 6.79
N CYS A 15 2.35 -5.43 6.85
CA CYS A 15 2.38 -6.20 8.07
C CYS A 15 3.83 -6.57 8.44
N VAL A 16 4.21 -6.43 9.72
CA VAL A 16 5.53 -6.82 10.22
C VAL A 16 5.87 -8.30 9.95
N GLY A 17 4.85 -9.16 9.86
CA GLY A 17 5.04 -10.56 9.46
C GLY A 17 5.67 -10.68 8.07
N ARG A 18 5.33 -9.80 7.12
CA ARG A 18 5.97 -9.76 5.79
C ARG A 18 7.41 -9.33 5.89
N ARG A 19 7.70 -8.25 6.63
CA ARG A 19 9.07 -7.77 6.87
C ARG A 19 9.96 -8.87 7.44
N LEU A 20 9.46 -9.63 8.41
CA LEU A 20 10.21 -10.72 9.02
C LEU A 20 10.48 -11.87 8.05
N VAL A 21 9.53 -12.19 7.17
CA VAL A 21 9.67 -13.26 6.16
C VAL A 21 10.57 -12.83 4.99
N LEU A 22 10.46 -11.57 4.55
CA LEU A 22 11.21 -11.04 3.41
C LEU A 22 12.65 -10.65 3.77
N GLY A 23 12.92 -10.26 5.02
CA GLY A 23 14.26 -9.85 5.45
C GLY A 23 14.77 -8.69 4.61
N ASP A 24 15.95 -8.85 4.00
CA ASP A 24 16.58 -7.83 3.15
C ASP A 24 15.72 -7.48 1.92
N ARG A 25 14.85 -8.41 1.47
CA ARG A 25 13.93 -8.18 0.35
C ARG A 25 12.73 -7.30 0.70
N THR A 26 12.65 -6.82 1.94
CA THR A 26 11.59 -5.88 2.32
C THR A 26 11.74 -4.55 1.58
N GLU A 27 12.97 -4.11 1.29
CA GLU A 27 13.21 -2.88 0.51
C GLU A 27 12.72 -3.05 -0.93
N GLU A 28 12.99 -4.20 -1.56
CA GLU A 28 12.48 -4.56 -2.89
C GLU A 28 10.94 -4.50 -2.95
N GLU A 29 10.23 -4.93 -1.90
CA GLU A 29 8.77 -4.85 -1.84
C GLU A 29 8.27 -3.39 -1.89
N VAL A 30 8.91 -2.52 -1.11
CA VAL A 30 8.52 -1.11 -1.01
C VAL A 30 8.83 -0.36 -2.31
N GLU A 31 9.97 -0.65 -2.93
CA GLU A 31 10.37 -0.09 -4.23
C GLU A 31 9.46 -0.58 -5.35
N ALA A 32 9.18 -1.88 -5.42
CA ALA A 32 8.30 -2.44 -6.44
C ALA A 32 6.88 -1.85 -6.42
N VAL A 33 6.38 -1.44 -5.25
CA VAL A 33 5.11 -0.71 -5.15
C VAL A 33 5.24 0.70 -5.71
N LEU A 34 6.33 1.41 -5.41
CA LEU A 34 6.52 2.77 -5.93
C LEU A 34 6.71 2.76 -7.46
N ASP A 35 7.42 1.77 -8.00
CA ASP A 35 7.71 1.63 -9.43
C ASP A 35 6.46 1.43 -10.31
N VAL A 36 5.37 0.92 -9.75
CA VAL A 36 4.10 0.74 -10.47
C VAL A 36 3.17 1.96 -10.39
N LEU A 37 3.50 2.94 -9.56
CA LEU A 37 2.75 4.19 -9.45
C LEU A 37 3.19 5.19 -10.53
N PRO A 38 2.36 6.22 -10.83
CA PRO A 38 2.75 7.27 -11.76
C PRO A 38 4.08 7.93 -11.40
N GLU A 39 4.83 8.40 -12.40
CA GLU A 39 6.10 9.08 -12.18
C GLU A 39 5.94 10.30 -11.26
N GLY A 40 6.88 10.52 -10.34
CA GLY A 40 6.79 11.58 -9.35
C GLY A 40 5.87 11.30 -8.15
N SER A 41 5.27 10.11 -8.07
CA SER A 41 4.54 9.66 -6.88
C SER A 41 5.45 9.67 -5.65
N HIS A 42 4.89 10.09 -4.52
CA HIS A 42 5.56 10.01 -3.23
C HIS A 42 4.96 8.86 -2.42
N GLN A 43 5.82 8.12 -1.70
CA GLN A 43 5.38 7.01 -0.85
C GLN A 43 5.83 7.22 0.59
N VAL A 44 4.90 7.02 1.51
CA VAL A 44 5.13 7.02 2.96
C VAL A 44 4.46 5.80 3.57
N GLY A 45 4.87 5.40 4.77
CA GLY A 45 4.34 4.17 5.34
C GLY A 45 4.91 3.80 6.70
N PHE A 46 4.38 2.71 7.25
CA PHE A 46 4.89 2.07 8.46
C PHE A 46 4.52 0.58 8.50
N TYR A 47 5.14 -0.17 9.40
CA TYR A 47 4.81 -1.58 9.62
C TYR A 47 3.73 -1.72 10.70
N SER A 48 2.63 -2.41 10.38
CA SER A 48 1.56 -2.74 11.33
C SER A 48 1.69 -4.20 11.81
N TYR A 49 0.86 -4.60 12.79
CA TYR A 49 0.74 -6.00 13.22
C TYR A 49 -0.36 -6.77 12.48
N GLY A 50 -0.88 -6.20 11.39
CA GLY A 50 -2.02 -6.71 10.63
C GLY A 50 -3.14 -5.69 10.52
N GLU A 51 -4.22 -6.09 9.87
CA GLU A 51 -5.43 -5.31 9.69
C GLU A 51 -6.68 -6.13 10.05
N ILE A 52 -7.75 -5.46 10.46
CA ILE A 52 -9.05 -6.09 10.71
C ILE A 52 -10.01 -5.58 9.65
N SER A 53 -10.38 -6.44 8.71
CA SER A 53 -11.23 -6.07 7.59
C SER A 53 -11.97 -7.30 7.05
N PRO A 54 -13.09 -7.12 6.33
CA PRO A 54 -13.69 -8.23 5.59
C PRO A 54 -12.84 -8.55 4.35
N LEU A 55 -12.52 -9.83 4.13
CA LEU A 55 -11.83 -10.24 2.89
C LEU A 55 -12.73 -10.09 1.65
N ILE A 56 -14.04 -10.27 1.85
CA ILE A 56 -15.06 -10.17 0.81
C ILE A 56 -16.15 -9.24 1.34
N GLU A 57 -16.60 -8.30 0.51
CA GLU A 57 -17.66 -7.37 0.87
C GLU A 57 -18.90 -8.10 1.42
N GLY A 58 -19.45 -7.59 2.52
CA GLY A 58 -20.61 -8.18 3.21
C GLY A 58 -20.30 -9.39 4.10
N ARG A 59 -19.03 -9.82 4.24
CA ARG A 59 -18.62 -10.83 5.24
C ARG A 59 -18.20 -10.18 6.57
N PRO A 60 -18.16 -10.94 7.68
CA PRO A 60 -17.52 -10.49 8.91
C PRO A 60 -16.05 -10.11 8.69
N CYS A 61 -15.53 -9.24 9.55
CA CYS A 61 -14.10 -8.93 9.57
C CYS A 61 -13.32 -10.07 10.20
N ASP A 62 -12.14 -10.35 9.63
CA ASP A 62 -11.13 -11.24 10.19
C ASP A 62 -9.82 -10.47 10.39
N LEU A 63 -8.91 -11.04 11.17
CA LEU A 63 -7.54 -10.53 11.29
C LEU A 63 -6.72 -11.02 10.10
N HIS A 64 -6.19 -10.08 9.32
CA HIS A 64 -5.24 -10.34 8.25
C HIS A 64 -3.85 -9.90 8.69
N ASN A 65 -2.99 -10.88 8.93
CA ASN A 65 -1.55 -10.67 9.07
C ASN A 65 -0.89 -11.28 7.84
N GLN A 66 0.23 -10.72 7.37
CA GLN A 66 0.88 -11.02 6.08
C GLN A 66 0.31 -10.26 4.85
N THR A 67 -0.50 -9.22 5.06
CA THR A 67 -0.97 -8.32 3.98
C THR A 67 -0.17 -7.02 3.94
N MET A 68 -0.29 -6.31 2.82
CA MET A 68 0.10 -4.92 2.65
C MET A 68 -1.11 -4.17 2.08
N THR A 69 -1.40 -3.02 2.65
CA THR A 69 -2.52 -2.17 2.23
C THR A 69 -2.00 -0.86 1.69
N LEU A 70 -2.48 -0.51 0.50
CA LEU A 70 -2.11 0.71 -0.20
C LEU A 70 -3.31 1.64 -0.23
N THR A 71 -3.15 2.81 0.37
CA THR A 71 -4.09 3.92 0.18
C THR A 71 -3.44 4.93 -0.75
N VAL A 72 -4.00 5.09 -1.94
CA VAL A 72 -3.49 6.04 -2.93
C VAL A 72 -4.41 7.24 -3.00
N ILE A 73 -3.83 8.42 -2.79
CA ILE A 73 -4.50 9.71 -2.92
C ILE A 73 -3.89 10.40 -4.12
N GLN A 74 -4.71 10.79 -5.08
CA GLN A 74 -4.28 11.53 -6.27
C GLN A 74 -5.17 12.76 -6.43
N GLU A 75 -4.57 13.91 -6.73
CA GLU A 75 -5.34 15.10 -7.08
C GLU A 75 -6.05 14.87 -8.42
N ASP A 76 -7.35 15.17 -8.45
CA ASP A 76 -8.09 15.26 -9.69
C ASP A 76 -8.10 16.74 -10.10
N GLU A 77 -7.48 17.09 -11.24
CA GLU A 77 -7.78 18.40 -11.83
C GLU A 77 -9.28 18.43 -12.12
N ALA A 78 -10.02 19.17 -11.29
CA ALA A 78 -11.41 19.48 -11.55
C ALA A 78 -11.49 20.13 -12.94
N ALA A 79 -12.24 19.50 -13.84
CA ALA A 79 -12.62 20.09 -15.12
C ALA A 79 -13.43 21.38 -14.93
#